data_AF-A0ABC9VY59-F1
#
_entry.id   AF-A0ABC9VY59-F1
#
_cell.length_a   1.000
_cell.length_b   1.000
_cell.length_c   1.000
_cell.angle_alpha   90.00
_cell.angle_beta   90.00
_cell.angle_gamma   90.00
#
_symmetry.space_group_name_H-M   'P 1'
#
loop_
_entity.id
_entity.type
_entity.pdbx_description
1 polymer ?
#
loop_
_entity_poly.entity_id
_entity_poly.type
_entity_poly.pdbx_seq_one_letter_code
_entity_poly.pdbx_strand_id
1 'polypeptide(L)'
;MERGIQYLRELAVKEMGYYDLDNAQLPTDPSEVQCTRPMWQKFVCSASSMYANSLSVMDCKGEEAPKVDEVAGRLWQYEESLSSSLISAVEKLSWKAQQLEENMSCSPPVWTSISAVKSKRSSAQERGYRGYTPRCGFICVTKERT
;
A
#
# COMPACT_ATOMS: atom_id res chain seq x y z
N MET A 1 3.21 -9.29 13.28
CA MET A 1 3.71 -10.63 12.88
C MET A 1 3.56 -11.70 13.96
N GLU A 2 3.03 -11.37 15.16
CA GLU A 2 3.03 -12.31 16.29
C GLU A 2 2.25 -13.60 16.03
N ARG A 3 1.13 -13.54 15.29
CA ARG A 3 0.38 -14.75 14.90
C ARG A 3 1.22 -15.72 14.05
N GLY A 4 2.09 -15.21 13.19
CA GLY A 4 3.00 -16.06 12.41
C GLY A 4 4.03 -16.73 13.31
N ILE A 5 4.66 -15.96 14.19
CA ILE A 5 5.63 -16.50 15.16
C ILE A 5 4.97 -17.54 16.07
N GLN A 6 3.73 -17.30 16.52
CA GLN A 6 2.96 -18.26 17.30
C GLN A 6 2.72 -19.56 16.52
N TYR A 7 2.32 -19.46 15.25
CA TYR A 7 2.15 -20.62 14.39
C TYR A 7 3.45 -21.40 14.15
N LEU A 8 4.59 -20.71 14.04
CA LEU A 8 5.90 -21.36 13.95
C LEU A 8 6.22 -22.18 15.22
N ARG A 9 5.90 -21.64 16.40
CA ARG A 9 6.05 -22.36 17.68
C ARG A 9 5.10 -23.56 17.77
N GLU A 10 3.86 -23.43 17.30
CA GLU A 10 2.91 -24.56 17.22
C GLU A 10 3.38 -25.66 16.27
N LEU A 11 3.99 -25.30 15.13
CA LEU A 11 4.63 -26.26 14.24
C LEU A 11 5.79 -26.98 14.94
N ALA A 12 6.59 -26.27 15.73
CA ALA A 12 7.66 -26.86 16.53
C ALA A 12 7.16 -27.89 17.54
N VAL A 13 6.07 -27.58 18.26
CA VAL A 13 5.42 -28.55 19.17
C VAL A 13 4.93 -29.79 18.44
N LYS A 14 4.33 -29.62 17.24
CA LYS A 14 3.88 -30.76 16.44
C LYS A 14 5.03 -31.63 15.96
N GLU A 15 6.11 -31.02 15.49
CA GLU A 15 7.30 -31.76 15.03
C GLU A 15 7.98 -32.48 16.20
N MET A 16 8.09 -31.85 17.38
CA MET A 16 8.57 -32.49 18.61
C MET A 16 7.84 -33.80 18.95
N GLY A 17 6.51 -33.82 18.85
CA GLY A 17 5.71 -35.02 19.10
C GLY A 17 5.96 -36.18 18.14
N TYR A 18 6.55 -35.94 16.97
CA TYR A 18 7.00 -37.01 16.05
C TYR A 18 8.37 -37.60 16.44
N TYR A 19 9.24 -36.84 17.11
CA TYR A 19 10.57 -37.31 17.54
C TYR A 19 10.54 -38.06 18.89
N ASP A 20 9.44 -37.96 19.64
CA ASP A 20 9.22 -38.49 21.00
C ASP A 20 9.17 -40.03 21.08
N LEU A 21 9.22 -40.75 19.96
CA LEU A 21 9.20 -42.22 19.95
C LEU A 21 10.57 -42.88 20.18
N ASP A 22 11.68 -42.18 19.94
CA ASP A 22 13.01 -42.83 19.91
C ASP A 22 14.10 -42.18 20.79
N ASN A 23 13.95 -40.96 21.33
CA ASN A 23 15.05 -40.30 22.04
C ASN A 23 14.63 -39.51 23.31
N ALA A 24 15.21 -39.86 24.45
CA ALA A 24 15.01 -39.24 25.76
C ALA A 24 15.66 -37.84 25.95
N GLN A 25 16.09 -37.19 24.87
CA GLN A 25 16.88 -35.95 24.90
C GLN A 25 16.23 -34.83 24.07
N LEU A 26 14.90 -34.77 24.09
CA LEU A 26 14.16 -33.70 23.43
C LEU A 26 14.32 -32.38 24.20
N PRO A 27 14.54 -31.24 23.52
CA PRO A 27 14.44 -29.94 24.18
C PRO A 27 13.05 -29.75 24.80
N THR A 28 13.01 -29.35 26.08
CA THR A 28 11.76 -29.07 26.81
C THR A 28 11.02 -27.86 26.24
N ASP A 29 11.74 -26.97 25.56
CA ASP A 29 11.19 -25.74 25.00
C ASP A 29 11.05 -25.82 23.45
N PRO A 30 9.85 -25.62 22.89
CA PRO A 30 9.64 -25.52 21.44
C PRO A 30 10.48 -24.42 20.76
N SER A 31 10.96 -23.42 21.50
CA SER A 31 11.81 -22.35 20.97
C SER A 31 13.23 -22.83 20.61
N GLU A 32 13.70 -23.90 21.26
CA GLU A 32 15.03 -24.45 21.07
C GLU A 32 15.10 -25.51 19.96
N VAL A 33 13.94 -25.90 19.43
CA VAL A 33 13.82 -26.86 18.34
C VAL A 33 14.46 -26.28 17.08
N GLN A 34 15.23 -27.10 16.36
CA GLN A 34 15.77 -26.72 15.07
C GLN A 34 14.64 -26.52 14.06
N CYS A 35 14.63 -25.39 13.38
CA CYS A 35 13.69 -25.10 12.31
C CYS A 35 14.08 -25.92 11.07
N THR A 36 13.45 -27.07 10.91
CA THR A 36 13.72 -27.96 9.79
C THR A 36 13.16 -27.38 8.49
N ARG A 37 13.76 -27.72 7.35
CA ARG A 37 13.25 -27.33 6.02
C ARG A 37 11.77 -27.66 5.79
N PRO A 38 11.23 -28.86 6.13
CA PRO A 38 9.80 -29.13 5.99
C PRO A 38 8.93 -28.29 6.93
N MET A 39 9.39 -28.00 8.15
CA MET A 39 8.71 -27.06 9.05
C MET A 39 8.65 -25.66 8.43
N TRP A 40 9.77 -25.18 7.88
CA TRP A 40 9.84 -23.88 7.20
C TRP A 40 8.90 -23.81 6.00
N GLN A 41 8.83 -24.86 5.18
CA GLN A 41 7.92 -24.92 4.04
C GLN A 41 6.45 -24.84 4.47
N LYS A 42 6.05 -25.58 5.52
CA LYS A 42 4.68 -25.49 6.08
C LYS A 42 4.38 -24.07 6.59
N PHE A 43 5.36 -23.43 7.20
CA PHE A 43 5.25 -22.05 7.66
C PHE A 43 5.07 -21.07 6.49
N VAL A 44 5.94 -21.11 5.47
CA VAL A 44 5.86 -20.25 4.29
C VAL A 44 4.54 -20.45 3.54
N CYS A 45 4.08 -21.70 3.38
CA CYS A 45 2.81 -22.01 2.73
C CYS A 45 1.58 -21.53 3.51
N SER A 46 1.69 -21.39 4.83
CA SER A 46 0.62 -20.84 5.68
C SER A 46 0.59 -19.30 5.69
N ALA A 47 1.67 -18.66 5.28
CA ALA A 47 1.78 -17.22 5.28
C ALA A 47 0.87 -16.60 4.21
N SER A 48 0.38 -15.38 4.47
CA SER A 48 -0.31 -14.60 3.45
C SER A 48 0.59 -14.41 2.23
N SER A 49 -0.02 -14.37 1.03
CA SER A 49 0.69 -14.26 -0.25
C SER A 49 1.66 -13.07 -0.31
N MET A 50 1.37 -11.99 0.42
CA MET A 50 2.23 -10.81 0.53
C MET A 50 3.58 -11.10 1.20
N TYR A 51 3.61 -12.05 2.15
CA TYR A 51 4.83 -12.41 2.89
C TYR A 51 5.51 -13.65 2.32
N ALA A 52 4.77 -14.53 1.62
CA ALA A 52 5.29 -15.80 1.13
C ALA A 52 6.57 -15.66 0.28
N ASN A 53 6.62 -14.67 -0.62
CA ASN A 53 7.81 -14.44 -1.45
C ASN A 53 9.02 -14.02 -0.61
N SER A 54 8.85 -13.06 0.31
CA SER A 54 9.93 -12.58 1.18
C SER A 54 10.41 -13.68 2.12
N LEU A 55 9.49 -14.46 2.68
CA LEU A 55 9.81 -15.60 3.53
C LEU A 55 10.51 -16.71 2.76
N SER A 56 10.13 -16.96 1.50
CA SER A 56 10.83 -17.96 0.68
C SER A 56 12.30 -17.62 0.40
N VAL A 57 12.67 -16.34 0.43
CA VAL A 57 14.05 -15.87 0.29
C VAL A 57 14.82 -15.97 1.62
N MET A 58 14.11 -15.93 2.74
CA MET A 58 14.69 -16.12 4.06
C MET A 58 15.13 -17.58 4.20
N ASP A 59 16.44 -17.80 4.12
CA ASP A 59 16.99 -19.15 4.05
C ASP A 59 17.10 -19.79 5.44
N CYS A 60 16.59 -21.02 5.56
CA CYS A 60 16.82 -21.90 6.72
C CYS A 60 17.92 -22.94 6.46
N LYS A 61 18.68 -22.82 5.35
CA LYS A 61 19.74 -23.76 4.95
C LYS A 61 21.14 -23.45 5.52
N GLY A 62 21.23 -22.96 6.75
CA GLY A 62 22.52 -22.97 7.44
C GLY A 62 23.06 -24.41 7.54
N GLU A 63 24.39 -24.58 7.60
CA GLU A 63 25.02 -25.88 7.93
C GLU A 63 24.48 -26.43 9.25
N GLU A 64 24.11 -25.51 10.16
CA GLU A 64 23.29 -25.75 11.34
C GLU A 64 21.90 -25.13 11.11
N ALA A 65 20.84 -25.93 11.27
CA ALA A 65 19.49 -25.44 11.14
C ALA A 65 19.18 -24.46 12.30
N PRO A 66 18.77 -23.21 12.00
CA PRO A 66 18.55 -22.20 13.02
C PRO A 66 17.41 -22.63 13.95
N LYS A 67 17.50 -22.26 15.24
CA LYS A 67 16.44 -22.54 16.21
C LYS A 67 15.18 -21.74 15.88
N VAL A 68 14.03 -22.23 16.31
CA VAL A 68 12.74 -21.55 16.14
C VAL A 68 12.76 -20.13 16.70
N ASP A 69 13.43 -19.91 17.84
CA ASP A 69 13.57 -18.57 18.43
C ASP A 69 14.41 -17.62 17.57
N GLU A 70 15.48 -18.11 16.96
CA GLU A 70 16.30 -17.32 16.05
C GLU A 70 15.52 -16.92 14.80
N VAL A 71 14.76 -17.85 14.23
CA VAL A 71 13.87 -17.58 13.10
C VAL A 71 12.80 -16.56 13.48
N ALA A 72 12.22 -16.67 14.69
CA ALA A 72 11.27 -15.70 15.21
C ALA A 72 11.90 -14.29 15.37
N GLY A 73 13.14 -14.21 15.85
CA GLY A 73 13.88 -12.95 15.94
C GLY A 73 14.13 -12.31 14.57
N ARG A 74 14.52 -13.11 13.57
CA ARG A 74 14.72 -12.64 12.18
C ARG A 74 13.41 -12.12 11.57
N LEU A 75 12.30 -12.81 11.82
CA LEU A 75 10.97 -12.37 11.41
C LEU A 75 10.64 -11.01 12.04
N TRP A 76 10.82 -10.87 13.36
CA TRP A 76 10.57 -9.61 14.06
C TRP A 76 11.38 -8.45 13.47
N GLN A 77 12.69 -8.65 13.26
CA GLN A 77 13.56 -7.64 12.65
C GLN A 77 13.10 -7.25 11.24
N TYR A 78 12.63 -8.22 10.45
CA TYR A 78 12.08 -7.94 9.14
C TYR A 78 10.81 -7.06 9.22
N GLU A 79 9.88 -7.35 10.14
CA GLU A 79 8.69 -6.50 10.37
C GLU A 79 9.07 -5.07 10.79
N GLU A 80 10.00 -4.96 11.72
CA GLU A 80 10.49 -3.67 12.23
C GLU A 80 11.09 -2.84 11.08
N SER A 81 11.92 -3.47 10.24
CA SER A 81 12.55 -2.81 9.09
C SER A 81 11.53 -2.34 8.04
N LEU A 82 10.50 -3.14 7.77
CA LEU A 82 9.41 -2.77 6.87
C LEU A 82 8.61 -1.60 7.44
N SER A 83 8.27 -1.66 8.73
CA SER A 83 7.51 -0.62 9.41
C SER A 83 8.28 0.70 9.39
N SER A 84 9.57 0.68 9.71
CA SER A 84 10.45 1.85 9.64
C SER A 84 10.53 2.42 8.22
N SER A 85 10.69 1.56 7.21
CA SER A 85 10.75 1.98 5.80
C SER A 85 9.43 2.65 5.35
N LEU A 86 8.29 2.08 5.73
CA LEU A 86 6.97 2.64 5.41
C LEU A 86 6.73 3.98 6.09
N ILE A 87 7.09 4.11 7.37
CA ILE A 87 7.00 5.38 8.11
C ILE A 87 7.83 6.45 7.39
N SER A 88 9.09 6.15 7.06
CA SER A 88 9.97 7.09 6.34
C SER A 88 9.42 7.49 4.97
N ALA A 89 8.83 6.55 4.22
CA ALA A 89 8.21 6.84 2.94
C ALA A 89 6.99 7.77 3.08
N VAL A 90 6.14 7.53 4.09
CA VAL A 90 4.97 8.36 4.40
C VAL A 90 5.40 9.77 4.83
N GLU A 91 6.41 9.90 5.68
CA GLU A 91 6.94 11.22 6.09
C GLU A 91 7.47 12.01 4.89
N LYS A 92 8.24 11.37 4.01
CA LYS A 92 8.75 12.01 2.78
C LYS A 92 7.62 12.44 1.85
N LEU A 93 6.56 11.64 1.73
CA LEU A 93 5.39 11.99 0.92
C LEU A 93 4.61 13.15 1.56
N SER A 94 4.42 13.13 2.87
CA SER A 94 3.77 14.19 3.64
C SER A 94 4.50 15.53 3.45
N TRP A 95 5.82 15.54 3.62
CA TRP A 95 6.66 16.71 3.37
C TRP A 95 6.48 17.25 1.95
N LYS A 96 6.53 16.37 0.94
CA LYS A 96 6.32 16.78 -0.46
C LYS A 96 4.91 17.32 -0.73
N ALA A 97 3.89 16.77 -0.07
CA ALA A 97 2.52 17.24 -0.19
C ALA A 97 2.37 18.66 0.40
N GLN A 98 2.96 18.92 1.56
CA GLN A 98 3.00 20.25 2.17
C GLN A 98 3.70 21.27 1.26
N GLN A 99 4.88 20.92 0.73
CA GLN A 99 5.57 21.79 -0.23
C GLN A 99 4.70 22.08 -1.47
N LEU A 100 3.96 21.11 -1.99
CA LEU A 100 3.08 21.33 -3.13
C LEU A 100 1.91 22.26 -2.79
N GLU A 101 1.32 22.09 -1.60
CA GLU A 101 0.25 22.95 -1.09
C GLU A 101 0.73 24.40 -0.94
N GLU A 102 1.91 24.61 -0.35
CA GLU A 102 2.54 25.93 -0.24
C GLU A 102 2.83 26.55 -1.61
N ASN A 103 3.35 25.77 -2.56
CA ASN A 103 3.63 26.24 -3.92
C ASN A 103 2.36 26.57 -4.72
N MET A 104 1.23 25.90 -4.44
CA MET A 104 -0.07 26.21 -5.07
C MET A 104 -0.79 27.39 -4.41
N SER A 105 -0.51 27.68 -3.14
CA SER A 105 -1.12 28.77 -2.38
C SER A 105 -0.68 30.16 -2.82
N CYS A 106 0.40 30.29 -3.60
CA CYS A 106 0.92 31.57 -4.11
C CYS A 106 0.71 31.77 -5.62
N SER A 107 -0.51 31.55 -6.12
CA SER A 107 -0.94 32.15 -7.39
C SER A 107 -2.22 32.95 -7.17
N PRO A 108 -2.18 34.30 -7.20
CA PRO A 108 -3.41 35.08 -7.20
C PRO A 108 -4.26 34.66 -8.40
N PRO A 109 -5.59 34.51 -8.25
CA PRO A 109 -6.44 34.24 -9.40
C PRO A 109 -6.23 35.38 -10.39
N VAL A 110 -5.65 35.06 -11.55
CA VAL A 110 -5.52 36.02 -12.64
C VAL A 110 -6.95 36.32 -13.09
N TRP A 111 -7.49 37.41 -12.58
CA TRP A 111 -8.76 37.95 -13.01
C TRP A 111 -8.54 38.59 -14.39
N THR A 112 -8.52 37.78 -15.44
CA THR A 112 -8.71 38.29 -16.78
C THR A 112 -10.15 38.79 -16.86
N SER A 113 -10.35 40.09 -16.60
CA SER A 113 -11.60 40.79 -16.87
C SER A 113 -11.91 40.65 -18.35
N ILE A 114 -12.73 39.66 -18.71
CA ILE A 114 -13.30 39.55 -20.04
C ILE A 114 -14.21 40.76 -20.19
N SER A 115 -13.72 41.77 -20.90
CA SER A 115 -14.51 42.94 -21.23
C SER A 115 -15.59 42.49 -22.21
N ALA A 116 -16.85 42.54 -21.76
CA ALA A 116 -17.99 42.31 -22.62
C ALA A 116 -18.01 43.40 -23.70
N VAL A 117 -17.61 43.04 -24.92
CA VAL A 117 -17.80 43.88 -26.11
C VAL A 117 -19.30 43.96 -26.34
N LYS A 118 -19.90 45.08 -25.91
CA LYS A 118 -21.30 45.41 -26.20
C LYS A 118 -21.43 45.67 -27.69
N SER A 119 -21.64 44.63 -28.49
CA SER A 119 -21.90 44.78 -29.92
C SER A 119 -23.17 45.62 -30.09
N LYS A 120 -23.03 46.84 -30.61
CA LYS A 120 -24.18 47.62 -31.09
C LYS A 120 -24.79 46.84 -32.25
N ARG A 121 -25.90 46.14 -32.01
CA ARG A 121 -26.74 45.65 -33.11
C ARG A 121 -27.30 46.87 -33.83
N SER A 122 -26.91 47.04 -35.09
CA SER A 122 -27.58 47.92 -36.02
C SER A 122 -29.04 47.48 -36.12
N SER A 123 -29.95 48.40 -35.83
CA SER A 123 -31.39 48.18 -35.92
C SER A 123 -31.79 47.97 -37.38
N ALA A 124 -31.95 46.71 -37.77
CA ALA A 124 -32.77 46.36 -38.93
C ALA A 124 -34.20 46.12 -38.41
N GLN A 125 -35.09 47.01 -38.80
CA GLN A 125 -36.51 47.00 -38.53
C GLN A 125 -37.14 45.75 -39.18
N GLU A 126 -37.62 44.80 -38.39
CA GLU A 126 -38.44 43.70 -38.88
C GLU A 126 -39.75 43.62 -38.10
N ARG A 127 -40.84 43.72 -38.85
CA ARG A 127 -42.24 43.72 -38.41
C ARG A 127 -42.68 42.31 -37.99
N GLY A 128 -43.45 42.22 -36.90
CA GLY A 128 -44.60 41.30 -36.83
C GLY A 128 -44.60 40.18 -35.79
N TYR A 129 -45.60 40.27 -34.88
CA TYR A 129 -46.28 39.17 -34.17
C TYR A 129 -45.59 38.39 -33.00
N ARG A 130 -45.82 38.93 -31.79
CA ARG A 130 -46.34 38.29 -30.54
C ARG A 130 -46.04 36.78 -30.28
N GLY A 131 -45.28 36.49 -29.21
CA GLY A 131 -45.42 35.25 -28.42
C GLY A 131 -44.18 34.70 -27.68
N TYR A 132 -44.09 34.95 -26.37
CA TYR A 132 -43.36 34.23 -25.29
C TYR A 132 -41.82 34.15 -25.24
N THR A 133 -41.28 34.52 -24.06
CA THR A 133 -39.88 34.54 -23.59
C THR A 133 -39.42 33.19 -22.98
N PRO A 134 -38.10 32.99 -22.69
CA PRO A 134 -37.31 31.83 -23.11
C PRO A 134 -36.91 30.88 -21.97
N ARG A 135 -36.45 29.66 -22.28
CA ARG A 135 -35.55 28.91 -21.38
C ARG A 135 -34.43 28.18 -22.13
N CYS A 136 -33.21 28.62 -21.78
CA CYS A 136 -31.89 27.96 -21.83
C CYS A 136 -31.42 27.38 -23.17
N GLY A 137 -30.54 28.13 -23.82
CA GLY A 137 -29.73 27.65 -24.94
C GLY A 137 -28.69 26.63 -24.49
N PHE A 138 -28.68 25.49 -25.17
CA PHE A 138 -27.49 24.67 -25.34
C PHE A 138 -26.61 25.36 -26.38
N ILE A 139 -25.42 25.80 -26.00
CA ILE A 139 -24.40 26.19 -26.98
C ILE A 139 -23.34 25.10 -26.96
N CYS A 140 -23.27 24.35 -28.06
CA CYS A 140 -22.23 23.38 -28.35
C CYS A 140 -20.88 24.08 -28.44
N VAL A 141 -19.89 23.59 -27.69
CA VAL A 141 -18.49 24.01 -27.85
C VAL A 141 -17.91 23.24 -29.03
N THR A 142 -17.73 23.91 -30.18
CA THR A 142 -16.86 23.39 -31.24
C THR A 142 -15.44 23.87 -30.99
N LYS A 143 -14.59 22.90 -30.66
CA LYS A 143 -13.13 22.99 -30.59
C LYS A 143 -12.58 23.24 -31.99
N GLU A 144 -11.85 24.32 -32.20
CA GLU A 144 -10.99 24.43 -33.38
C GLU A 144 -9.54 24.71 -32.98
N ARG A 145 -8.68 24.00 -33.68
CA ARG A 145 -7.26 23.72 -33.46
C ARG A 145 -6.55 24.36 -34.63
N THR A 146 -5.59 25.24 -34.36
CA THR A 146 -4.39 25.50 -35.20
C THR A 146 -3.38 26.24 -34.37
#